data_AF-A0AA95F179-F1
#
_entry.id   AF-A0AA95F179-F1
#
_cell.length_a   1.000
_cell.length_b   1.000
_cell.length_c   1.000
_cell.angle_alpha   90.00
_cell.angle_beta   90.00
_cell.angle_gamma   90.00
#
_symmetry.space_group_name_H-M   'P 1'
#
loop_
_entity.id
_entity.type
_entity.pdbx_description
1 polymer ?
#
loop_
_entity_poly.entity_id
_entity_poly.type
_entity_poly.pdbx_seq_one_letter_code
_entity_poly.pdbx_strand_id
1 'polypeptide(L)'
;MDLQTFAATRAVGTKIMIAAKAIASLKSIGGLDLSADTADVTTLDSDGGYREFIGTFKDGGEVPISGNFEPGNPGQSDVYDAFESGDTLPFSIIFPAKLGASWIFKGVVTKFTTGAELDGVVTFEATIKVSGKPSLGKTPSAGLSALALTGTGGTLSPVYNTNNSSYSFGGVTAASVTVTATGAGQTIKLFIDGAFSQDLTSGSASAAIPLTLNIGKKLTIMANEDGKTQKVYEVVVIKTA
;
A
#
# COMPACT_ATOMS: atom_id res chain seq x y z
N MET A 1 -6.75 -34.42 20.09
CA MET A 1 -5.71 -33.44 20.48
C MET A 1 -5.19 -32.88 19.19
N ASP A 2 -5.77 -31.75 18.76
CA ASP A 2 -5.50 -31.15 17.46
C ASP A 2 -4.06 -30.62 17.50
N LEU A 3 -3.18 -31.22 16.68
CA LEU A 3 -1.79 -30.83 16.60
C LEU A 3 -1.77 -29.47 15.90
N GLN A 4 -1.74 -28.37 16.68
CA GLN A 4 -1.49 -27.04 16.14
C GLN A 4 -0.14 -27.09 15.42
N THR A 5 -0.21 -27.18 14.10
CA THR A 5 0.97 -27.19 13.25
C THR A 5 1.57 -25.79 13.36
N PHE A 6 2.67 -25.66 14.10
CA PHE A 6 3.48 -24.44 14.13
C PHE A 6 4.09 -24.24 12.73
N ALA A 7 3.32 -23.67 11.81
CA ALA A 7 3.74 -23.44 10.44
C ALA A 7 4.64 -22.20 10.37
N ALA A 8 5.91 -22.35 10.76
CA ALA A 8 6.92 -21.36 10.45
C ALA A 8 7.01 -21.20 8.92
N THR A 9 6.52 -20.07 8.41
CA THR A 9 6.51 -19.79 6.97
C THR A 9 7.71 -18.91 6.63
N ARG A 10 8.44 -19.28 5.57
CA ARG A 10 9.59 -18.51 5.08
C ARG A 10 9.15 -17.08 4.72
N ALA A 11 9.88 -16.07 5.17
CA ALA A 11 9.62 -14.66 4.85
C ALA A 11 9.90 -14.28 3.38
N VAL A 12 10.50 -15.20 2.61
CA VAL A 12 10.79 -15.02 1.18
C VAL A 12 9.51 -14.72 0.41
N GLY A 13 9.48 -13.57 -0.27
CA GLY A 13 8.31 -13.09 -1.01
C GLY A 13 7.53 -11.97 -0.31
N THR A 14 7.92 -11.57 0.90
CA THR A 14 7.38 -10.37 1.54
C THR A 14 7.76 -9.13 0.73
N LYS A 15 6.79 -8.26 0.48
CA LYS A 15 7.00 -6.99 -0.25
C LYS A 15 6.49 -5.84 0.59
N ILE A 16 7.16 -4.70 0.52
CA ILE A 16 6.63 -3.43 1.02
C ILE A 16 6.40 -2.49 -0.16
N MET A 17 5.24 -1.85 -0.14
CA MET A 17 4.78 -0.90 -1.15
C MET A 17 4.75 0.49 -0.55
N ILE A 18 5.23 1.48 -1.27
CA ILE A 18 4.94 2.90 -1.05
C ILE A 18 3.90 3.31 -2.09
N ALA A 19 2.75 3.81 -1.64
CA ALA A 19 1.60 4.01 -2.53
C ALA A 19 1.29 2.74 -3.34
N ALA A 20 1.45 2.80 -4.67
CA ALA A 20 1.26 1.68 -5.58
C ALA A 20 2.56 1.04 -6.10
N LYS A 21 3.73 1.50 -5.66
CA LYS A 21 5.03 1.05 -6.16
C LYS A 21 5.73 0.15 -5.16
N ALA A 22 6.30 -0.94 -5.65
CA ALA A 22 7.06 -1.87 -4.82
C ALA A 22 8.46 -1.31 -4.56
N ILE A 23 8.87 -1.29 -3.30
CA ILE A 23 10.25 -1.01 -2.92
C ILE A 23 11.03 -2.31 -3.13
N ALA A 24 11.81 -2.38 -4.20
CA ALA A 24 12.46 -3.62 -4.63
C ALA A 24 13.83 -3.83 -3.98
N SER A 25 14.40 -5.02 -4.21
CA SER A 25 15.75 -5.41 -3.81
C SER A 25 16.00 -5.38 -2.30
N LEU A 26 14.95 -5.60 -1.51
CA LEU A 26 15.02 -5.65 -0.05
C LEU A 26 15.57 -6.99 0.46
N LYS A 27 16.46 -6.89 1.43
CA LYS A 27 17.00 -8.01 2.23
C LYS A 27 16.25 -8.15 3.54
N SER A 28 15.76 -7.04 4.10
CA SER A 28 15.03 -7.00 5.36
C SER A 28 13.85 -6.02 5.30
N ILE A 29 12.74 -6.43 5.90
CA ILE A 29 11.58 -5.59 6.20
C ILE A 29 11.25 -5.82 7.66
N GLY A 30 11.39 -4.78 8.48
CA GLY A 30 11.07 -4.81 9.90
C GLY A 30 9.58 -5.04 10.15
N GLY A 31 9.26 -5.58 11.32
CA GLY A 31 7.89 -5.62 11.83
C GLY A 31 7.46 -4.25 12.38
N LEU A 32 6.16 -4.07 12.59
CA LEU A 32 5.65 -2.93 13.34
C LEU A 32 5.88 -3.17 14.84
N ASP A 33 6.49 -2.22 15.52
CA ASP A 33 6.69 -2.25 16.98
C ASP A 33 5.64 -1.39 17.69
N LEU A 34 4.48 -1.98 17.93
CA LEU A 34 3.33 -1.27 18.50
C LEU A 34 3.49 -1.08 20.00
N SER A 35 3.47 0.18 20.45
CA SER A 35 3.51 0.53 21.87
C SER A 35 2.35 1.44 22.26
N ALA A 36 2.06 1.52 23.55
CA ALA A 36 1.01 2.38 24.08
C ALA A 36 1.47 3.01 25.40
N ASP A 37 1.22 4.30 25.55
CA ASP A 37 1.46 5.02 26.79
C ASP A 37 0.38 4.67 27.81
N THR A 38 0.74 4.68 29.09
CA THR A 38 -0.21 4.44 30.19
C THR A 38 -0.33 5.65 31.09
N ALA A 39 -1.54 5.92 31.57
CA ALA A 39 -1.80 6.88 32.64
C ALA A 39 -2.19 6.12 33.91
N ASP A 40 -1.58 6.50 35.02
CA ASP A 40 -1.92 6.00 36.35
C ASP A 40 -3.26 6.63 36.80
N VAL A 41 -4.22 5.80 37.16
CA VAL A 41 -5.55 6.20 37.65
C VAL A 41 -5.83 5.68 39.06
N THR A 42 -4.78 5.29 39.78
CA THR A 42 -4.89 4.77 41.15
C THR A 42 -5.62 5.79 42.03
N THR A 43 -6.66 5.34 42.72
CA THR A 43 -7.45 6.16 43.65
C THR A 43 -7.25 5.70 45.09
N LEU A 44 -7.77 6.46 46.06
CA LEU A 44 -7.76 6.04 47.46
C LEU A 44 -8.66 4.83 47.73
N ASP A 45 -9.60 4.54 46.82
CA ASP A 45 -10.48 3.37 46.88
C ASP A 45 -9.85 2.13 46.19
N SER A 46 -8.67 2.28 45.58
CA SER A 46 -7.94 1.17 44.94
C SER A 46 -7.41 0.21 46.01
N ASP A 47 -8.06 -0.93 46.14
CA ASP A 47 -7.75 -1.96 47.14
C ASP A 47 -6.58 -2.87 46.70
N GLY A 48 -5.86 -3.43 47.67
CA GLY A 48 -4.79 -4.41 47.43
C GLY A 48 -3.41 -3.82 47.12
N GLY A 49 -3.22 -2.50 47.14
CA GLY A 49 -1.90 -1.86 47.04
C GLY A 49 -1.22 -1.93 45.67
N TYR A 50 -1.97 -2.28 44.62
CA TYR A 50 -1.51 -2.27 43.24
C TYR A 50 -1.92 -0.97 42.54
N ARG A 51 -1.06 -0.49 41.64
CA ARG A 51 -1.40 0.64 40.78
C ARG A 51 -2.37 0.22 39.68
N GLU A 52 -3.34 1.08 39.40
CA GLU A 52 -4.28 0.92 38.30
C GLU A 52 -3.89 1.83 37.13
N PHE A 53 -3.92 1.32 35.90
CA PHE A 53 -3.49 2.05 34.71
C PHE A 53 -4.54 1.97 33.59
N ILE A 54 -4.68 3.07 32.83
CA ILE A 54 -5.41 3.09 31.55
C ILE A 54 -4.44 3.35 30.39
N GLY A 55 -4.68 2.72 29.24
CA GLY A 55 -3.93 3.00 28.01
C GLY A 55 -4.38 4.33 27.38
N THR A 56 -3.43 5.18 27.01
CA THR A 56 -3.67 6.49 26.41
C THR A 56 -3.34 6.47 24.91
N PHE A 57 -2.31 7.21 24.46
CA PHE A 57 -1.90 7.25 23.07
C PHE A 57 -1.17 5.97 22.66
N LYS A 58 -1.35 5.58 21.41
CA LYS A 58 -0.69 4.42 20.80
C LYS A 58 0.30 4.90 19.76
N ASP A 59 1.51 4.38 19.80
CA ASP A 59 2.53 4.59 18.78
C ASP A 59 2.55 3.36 17.86
N GLY A 60 2.46 3.61 16.56
CA GLY A 60 2.52 2.60 15.52
C GLY A 60 3.91 1.96 15.37
N GLY A 61 4.92 2.53 16.02
CA GLY A 61 6.31 2.15 15.92
C GLY A 61 6.96 2.65 14.64
N GLU A 62 8.06 2.00 14.27
CA GLU A 62 8.81 2.25 13.05
C GLU A 62 9.00 0.96 12.28
N VAL A 63 9.07 1.07 10.95
CA VAL A 63 9.36 -0.04 10.05
C VAL A 63 10.72 0.25 9.39
N PRO A 64 11.81 -0.37 9.88
CA PRO A 64 13.10 -0.31 9.20
C PRO A 64 13.09 -1.21 7.96
N ILE A 65 13.66 -0.73 6.85
CA ILE A 65 13.88 -1.52 5.63
C ILE A 65 15.33 -1.42 5.21
N SER A 66 15.90 -2.52 4.70
CA SER A 66 17.25 -2.52 4.15
C SER A 66 17.39 -3.45 2.95
N GLY A 67 18.25 -3.09 2.01
CA GLY A 67 18.39 -3.79 0.75
C GLY A 67 19.58 -3.34 -0.09
N ASN A 68 19.60 -3.78 -1.35
CA ASN A 68 20.54 -3.29 -2.34
C ASN A 68 19.97 -2.03 -3.00
N PHE A 69 20.82 -1.02 -3.16
CA PHE A 69 20.43 0.21 -3.82
C PHE A 69 20.30 -0.02 -5.33
N GLU A 70 19.15 0.36 -5.87
CA GLU A 70 18.81 0.25 -7.29
C GLU A 70 18.26 1.60 -7.75
N PRO A 71 19.11 2.50 -8.31
CA PRO A 71 18.71 3.86 -8.69
C PRO A 71 17.56 3.91 -9.69
N GLY A 72 17.44 2.88 -10.54
CA GLY A 72 16.36 2.77 -11.52
C GLY A 72 15.02 2.30 -10.93
N ASN A 73 14.98 1.92 -9.65
CA ASN A 73 13.75 1.44 -9.03
C ASN A 73 12.86 2.63 -8.59
N PRO A 74 11.65 2.77 -9.16
CA PRO A 74 10.79 3.89 -8.83
C PRO A 74 10.23 3.85 -7.40
N GLY A 75 10.24 2.68 -6.74
CA GLY A 75 9.87 2.59 -5.33
C GLY A 75 10.96 3.14 -4.41
N GLN A 76 12.24 2.92 -4.72
CA GLN A 76 13.35 3.48 -3.94
C GLN A 76 13.46 5.00 -4.13
N SER A 77 13.24 5.52 -5.35
CA SER A 77 13.17 6.96 -5.58
C SER A 77 12.03 7.61 -4.79
N ASP A 78 10.84 7.01 -4.80
CA ASP A 78 9.69 7.53 -4.05
C ASP A 78 9.94 7.54 -2.53
N VAL A 79 10.72 6.60 -1.99
CA VAL A 79 11.11 6.61 -0.57
C VAL A 79 12.04 7.77 -0.25
N TYR A 80 12.97 8.08 -1.16
CA TYR A 80 13.84 9.25 -1.01
C TYR A 80 13.04 10.56 -1.13
N ASP A 81 12.14 10.67 -2.11
CA ASP A 81 11.26 11.84 -2.26
C ASP A 81 10.33 12.02 -1.04
N ALA A 82 9.85 10.92 -0.46
CA ALA A 82 9.06 10.93 0.78
C ALA A 82 9.87 11.40 1.99
N PHE A 83 11.17 11.13 2.03
CA PHE A 83 12.07 11.64 3.06
C PHE A 83 12.27 13.15 2.91
N GLU A 84 12.51 13.65 1.70
CA GLU A 84 12.70 15.08 1.44
C GLU A 84 11.42 15.90 1.65
N SER A 85 10.25 15.36 1.29
CA SER A 85 8.96 16.04 1.47
C SER A 85 8.46 16.01 2.91
N GLY A 86 8.75 14.94 3.66
CA GLY A 86 8.16 14.69 4.99
C GLY A 86 6.66 14.35 4.93
N ASP A 87 6.12 14.04 3.75
CA ASP A 87 4.70 13.75 3.57
C ASP A 87 4.29 12.41 4.21
N THR A 88 3.07 12.38 4.74
CA THR A 88 2.48 11.14 5.25
C THR A 88 1.90 10.33 4.08
N LEU A 89 2.58 9.25 3.69
CA LEU A 89 2.19 8.40 2.58
C LEU A 89 1.62 7.06 3.04
N PRO A 90 0.74 6.42 2.23
CA PRO A 90 0.27 5.07 2.50
C PRO A 90 1.36 4.03 2.18
N PHE A 91 1.59 3.11 3.11
CA PHE A 91 2.47 1.96 2.97
C PHE A 91 1.70 0.65 3.16
N SER A 92 2.17 -0.43 2.51
CA SER A 92 1.64 -1.78 2.76
C SER A 92 2.73 -2.82 2.76
N ILE A 93 2.75 -3.67 3.78
CA ILE A 93 3.58 -4.88 3.83
C ILE A 93 2.70 -6.05 3.44
N ILE A 94 3.02 -6.71 2.34
CA ILE A 94 2.32 -7.88 1.83
C ILE A 94 3.17 -9.11 2.16
N PHE A 95 2.67 -9.98 3.03
CA PHE A 95 3.33 -11.24 3.34
C PHE A 95 3.09 -12.28 2.24
N PRO A 96 3.93 -13.34 2.16
CA PRO A 96 3.76 -14.41 1.19
C PRO A 96 2.36 -15.03 1.23
N ALA A 97 1.88 -15.55 0.09
CA ALA A 97 0.53 -16.10 -0.06
C ALA A 97 0.20 -17.22 0.97
N LYS A 98 1.20 -17.94 1.47
CA LYS A 98 1.04 -18.94 2.54
C LYS A 98 0.61 -18.34 3.88
N LEU A 99 1.01 -17.10 4.19
CA LEU A 99 0.57 -16.36 5.37
C LEU A 99 -0.74 -15.60 5.10
N GLY A 100 -0.99 -15.20 3.85
CA GLY A 100 -2.25 -14.56 3.44
C GLY A 100 -2.55 -13.24 4.14
N ALA A 101 -1.56 -12.61 4.76
CA ALA A 101 -1.70 -11.42 5.58
C ALA A 101 -1.07 -10.19 4.94
N SER A 102 -1.57 -9.01 5.27
CA SER A 102 -0.93 -7.75 4.91
C SER A 102 -1.12 -6.69 5.98
N TRP A 103 -0.08 -5.92 6.28
CA TRP A 103 -0.21 -4.67 7.01
C TRP A 103 -0.50 -3.53 6.03
N ILE A 104 -1.39 -2.64 6.43
CA ILE A 104 -1.68 -1.38 5.74
C ILE A 104 -1.58 -0.27 6.79
N PHE A 105 -0.76 0.73 6.53
CA PHE A 105 -0.55 1.84 7.44
C PHE A 105 -0.19 3.11 6.66
N LYS A 106 -0.29 4.26 7.32
CA LYS A 106 0.32 5.49 6.80
C LYS A 106 1.63 5.72 7.55
N GLY A 107 2.60 6.37 6.93
CA GLY A 107 3.86 6.66 7.58
C GLY A 107 4.63 7.78 6.92
N VAL A 108 5.66 8.25 7.62
CA VAL A 108 6.61 9.26 7.15
C VAL A 108 7.99 8.63 7.13
N VAL A 109 8.76 8.84 6.06
CA VAL A 109 10.14 8.35 6.00
C VAL A 109 11.02 9.28 6.82
N THR A 110 11.65 8.77 7.88
CA THR A 110 12.43 9.57 8.83
C THR A 110 13.94 9.42 8.64
N LYS A 111 14.36 8.39 7.91
CA LYS A 111 15.77 8.13 7.61
C LYS A 111 15.89 7.51 6.23
N PHE A 112 16.89 7.94 5.47
CA PHE A 112 17.36 7.28 4.26
C PHE A 112 18.88 7.33 4.23
N THR A 113 19.55 6.19 4.05
CA THR A 113 21.01 6.11 3.99
C THR A 113 21.47 5.14 2.93
N THR A 114 22.58 5.45 2.26
CA THR A 114 23.24 4.56 1.30
C THR A 114 24.63 4.21 1.78
N GLY A 115 25.03 2.94 1.64
CA GLY A 115 26.36 2.46 1.99
C GLY A 115 27.05 1.84 0.78
N ALA A 116 28.36 2.05 0.67
CA ALA A 116 29.21 1.38 -0.32
C ALA A 116 30.51 0.97 0.35
N GLU A 117 30.80 -0.33 0.34
CA GLU A 117 32.06 -0.89 0.84
C GLU A 117 32.95 -1.30 -0.35
N LEU A 118 34.27 -1.28 -0.18
CA LEU A 118 35.25 -1.48 -1.27
C LEU A 118 35.08 -2.80 -2.04
N ASP A 119 34.56 -3.84 -1.38
CA ASP A 119 34.30 -5.17 -1.95
C ASP A 119 32.81 -5.57 -1.84
N GLY A 120 31.93 -4.58 -1.60
CA GLY A 120 30.52 -4.78 -1.29
C GLY A 120 29.57 -4.26 -2.38
N VAL A 121 28.34 -4.76 -2.36
CA VAL A 121 27.24 -4.20 -3.16
C VAL A 121 26.74 -2.91 -2.48
N VAL A 122 26.38 -1.89 -3.26
CA VAL A 122 25.77 -0.67 -2.72
C VAL A 122 24.47 -1.02 -2.02
N THR A 123 24.36 -0.66 -0.74
CA THR A 123 23.18 -0.89 0.09
C THR A 123 22.39 0.38 0.29
N PHE A 124 21.09 0.22 0.56
CA PHE A 124 20.26 1.29 1.09
C PHE A 124 19.55 0.82 2.35
N GLU A 125 19.29 1.76 3.24
CA GLU A 125 18.45 1.58 4.42
C GLU A 125 17.49 2.77 4.53
N ALA A 126 16.25 2.50 4.95
CA ALA A 126 15.30 3.55 5.27
C ALA A 126 14.47 3.19 6.51
N THR A 127 14.00 4.20 7.21
CA THR A 127 13.10 4.03 8.37
C THR A 127 11.79 4.74 8.11
N ILE A 128 10.68 4.03 8.28
CA ILE A 128 9.33 4.56 8.10
C ILE A 128 8.65 4.65 9.46
N LYS A 129 8.41 5.86 9.97
CA LYS A 129 7.62 6.08 11.19
C LYS A 129 6.15 5.90 10.89
N VAL A 130 5.47 5.02 11.62
CA VAL A 130 4.04 4.74 11.41
C VAL A 130 3.22 5.90 11.96
N SER A 131 2.27 6.38 11.16
CA SER A 131 1.34 7.45 11.48
C SER A 131 -0.10 6.91 11.51
N GLY A 132 -0.75 7.07 12.66
CA GLY A 132 -2.10 6.58 12.91
C GLY A 132 -2.17 5.06 13.17
N LYS A 133 -3.38 4.51 13.11
CA LYS A 133 -3.64 3.10 13.41
C LYS A 133 -3.28 2.21 12.22
N PRO A 134 -2.29 1.30 12.34
CA PRO A 134 -2.06 0.28 11.33
C PRO A 134 -3.20 -0.76 11.33
N SER A 135 -3.53 -1.30 10.15
CA SER A 135 -4.57 -2.31 9.97
C SER A 135 -3.94 -3.62 9.46
N LEU A 136 -4.25 -4.73 10.13
CA LEU A 136 -3.81 -6.07 9.74
C LEU A 136 -4.94 -6.79 9.01
N GLY A 137 -4.75 -7.01 7.73
CA GLY A 137 -5.59 -7.86 6.90
C GLY A 137 -5.20 -9.33 7.02
N LYS A 138 -6.18 -10.22 7.24
CA LYS A 138 -5.98 -11.69 7.23
C LYS A 138 -6.87 -12.41 6.21
N THR A 139 -7.81 -11.69 5.62
CA THR A 139 -8.74 -12.19 4.61
C THR A 139 -8.74 -11.22 3.44
N PRO A 140 -8.84 -11.69 2.18
CA PRO A 140 -8.95 -10.80 1.04
C PRO A 140 -10.20 -9.93 1.09
N SER A 141 -10.04 -8.66 0.68
CA SER A 141 -11.18 -7.82 0.34
C SER A 141 -12.04 -8.48 -0.74
N ALA A 142 -13.36 -8.29 -0.67
CA ALA A 142 -14.26 -8.66 -1.77
C ALA A 142 -13.83 -8.00 -3.09
N GLY A 143 -13.21 -6.83 -3.00
CA GLY A 143 -12.76 -6.03 -4.12
C GLY A 143 -13.89 -5.24 -4.76
N LEU A 144 -13.64 -4.80 -5.99
CA LEU A 144 -14.65 -4.14 -6.80
C LEU A 144 -15.74 -5.13 -7.21
N SER A 145 -16.95 -4.63 -7.45
CA SER A 145 -18.08 -5.30 -8.10
C SER A 145 -18.29 -4.81 -9.54
N ALA A 146 -17.70 -3.67 -9.92
CA ALA A 146 -17.62 -3.20 -11.30
C ALA A 146 -16.39 -2.31 -11.50
N LEU A 147 -15.84 -2.34 -12.71
CA LEU A 147 -14.81 -1.41 -13.18
C LEU A 147 -15.13 -1.01 -14.61
N ALA A 148 -15.21 0.29 -14.86
CA ALA A 148 -15.42 0.86 -16.18
C ALA A 148 -14.48 2.04 -16.39
N LEU A 149 -14.08 2.23 -17.65
CA LEU A 149 -13.39 3.43 -18.09
C LEU A 149 -14.22 4.10 -19.18
N THR A 150 -14.22 5.43 -19.18
CA THR A 150 -14.95 6.23 -20.16
C THR A 150 -13.98 7.11 -20.93
N GLY A 151 -14.06 7.05 -22.25
CA GLY A 151 -13.33 7.87 -23.20
C GLY A 151 -13.62 7.39 -24.62
N THR A 152 -13.83 8.32 -25.55
CA THR A 152 -14.22 8.01 -26.93
C THR A 152 -13.28 6.98 -27.58
N GLY A 153 -13.85 5.94 -28.18
CA GLY A 153 -13.13 4.83 -28.84
C GLY A 153 -12.56 3.77 -27.90
N GLY A 154 -12.48 4.05 -26.60
CA GLY A 154 -11.87 3.15 -25.61
C GLY A 154 -12.72 1.92 -25.29
N THR A 155 -12.09 0.75 -25.23
CA THR A 155 -12.72 -0.50 -24.76
C THR A 155 -11.86 -1.16 -23.69
N LEU A 156 -12.49 -1.58 -22.59
CA LEU A 156 -11.81 -2.32 -21.52
C LEU A 156 -11.68 -3.79 -21.90
N SER A 157 -10.46 -4.33 -21.84
CA SER A 157 -10.14 -5.71 -22.17
C SER A 157 -9.20 -6.32 -21.14
N PRO A 158 -9.47 -7.52 -20.61
CA PRO A 158 -10.73 -8.25 -20.76
C PRO A 158 -11.92 -7.48 -20.18
N VAL A 159 -13.16 -7.88 -20.50
CA VAL A 159 -14.34 -7.34 -19.80
C VAL A 159 -14.18 -7.61 -18.31
N TYR A 160 -14.57 -6.63 -17.49
CA TYR A 160 -14.44 -6.73 -16.05
C TYR A 160 -15.06 -8.02 -15.51
N ASN A 161 -14.33 -8.70 -14.63
CA ASN A 161 -14.84 -9.74 -13.77
C ASN A 161 -14.06 -9.77 -12.45
N THR A 162 -14.61 -10.44 -11.45
CA THR A 162 -14.06 -10.45 -10.08
C THR A 162 -12.72 -11.19 -9.94
N ASN A 163 -12.36 -12.00 -10.94
CA ASN A 163 -11.15 -12.83 -10.94
C ASN A 163 -9.96 -12.14 -11.61
N ASN A 164 -10.22 -11.15 -12.47
CA ASN A 164 -9.20 -10.42 -13.19
C ASN A 164 -8.77 -9.16 -12.43
N SER A 165 -7.47 -8.97 -12.33
CA SER A 165 -6.82 -7.81 -11.70
C SER A 165 -5.98 -7.00 -12.69
N SER A 166 -5.89 -7.41 -13.95
CA SER A 166 -5.12 -6.71 -14.99
C SER A 166 -5.98 -6.51 -16.23
N TYR A 167 -5.94 -5.30 -16.75
CA TYR A 167 -6.76 -4.82 -17.85
C TYR A 167 -5.96 -3.88 -18.76
N SER A 168 -6.42 -3.75 -19.99
CA SER A 168 -6.04 -2.70 -20.93
C SER A 168 -7.28 -1.91 -21.35
N PHE A 169 -7.11 -0.61 -21.56
CA PHE A 169 -8.13 0.26 -22.14
C PHE A 169 -7.55 0.85 -23.43
N GLY A 170 -7.85 0.18 -24.54
CA GLY A 170 -7.27 0.47 -25.86
C GLY A 170 -8.28 1.10 -26.82
N GLY A 171 -7.78 1.66 -27.93
CA GLY A 171 -8.60 2.33 -28.95
C GLY A 171 -9.01 3.77 -28.59
N VAL A 172 -8.43 4.33 -27.52
CA VAL A 172 -8.81 5.64 -27.02
C VAL A 172 -8.39 6.74 -28.00
N THR A 173 -9.35 7.58 -28.37
CA THR A 173 -9.16 8.78 -29.20
C THR A 173 -9.38 10.08 -28.42
N ALA A 174 -10.03 9.99 -27.26
CA ALA A 174 -10.26 11.14 -26.38
C ALA A 174 -8.96 11.73 -25.82
N ALA A 175 -8.98 13.02 -25.51
CA ALA A 175 -7.87 13.71 -24.85
C ALA A 175 -7.69 13.32 -23.37
N SER A 176 -8.74 12.76 -22.77
CA SER A 176 -8.74 12.28 -21.40
C SER A 176 -9.68 11.10 -21.22
N VAL A 177 -9.49 10.35 -20.14
CA VAL A 177 -10.41 9.30 -19.69
C VAL A 177 -10.82 9.52 -18.25
N THR A 178 -11.91 8.90 -17.83
CA THR A 178 -12.28 8.76 -16.42
C THR A 178 -12.40 7.30 -16.04
N VAL A 179 -12.12 6.98 -14.77
CA VAL A 179 -12.31 5.64 -14.19
C VAL A 179 -13.53 5.68 -13.29
N THR A 180 -14.41 4.68 -13.42
CA THR A 180 -15.51 4.43 -12.48
C THR A 180 -15.31 3.05 -11.88
N ALA A 181 -15.04 3.00 -10.59
CA ALA A 181 -14.88 1.78 -9.83
C ALA A 181 -16.02 1.67 -8.81
N THR A 182 -16.67 0.51 -8.76
CA THR A 182 -17.77 0.24 -7.83
C THR A 182 -17.37 -0.85 -6.87
N GLY A 183 -17.61 -0.63 -5.59
CA GLY A 183 -17.42 -1.56 -4.50
C GLY A 183 -18.40 -1.26 -3.35
N ALA A 184 -18.60 -2.21 -2.44
CA ALA A 184 -19.48 -2.06 -1.28
C ALA A 184 -18.69 -2.18 0.02
N GLY A 185 -18.45 -1.07 0.71
CA GLY A 185 -17.70 -1.05 1.99
C GLY A 185 -16.19 -0.93 1.84
N GLN A 186 -15.68 -0.79 0.61
CA GLN A 186 -14.25 -0.52 0.36
C GLN A 186 -13.96 0.98 0.34
N THR A 187 -12.81 1.37 0.89
CA THR A 187 -12.10 2.58 0.46
C THR A 187 -11.38 2.28 -0.83
N ILE A 188 -11.63 3.07 -1.88
CA ILE A 188 -11.04 2.87 -3.21
C ILE A 188 -10.11 4.03 -3.52
N LYS A 189 -8.84 3.74 -3.81
CA LYS A 189 -7.82 4.73 -4.16
C LYS A 189 -7.36 4.56 -5.60
N LEU A 190 -7.19 5.66 -6.33
CA LEU A 190 -6.62 5.69 -7.66
C LEU A 190 -5.20 6.25 -7.62
N PHE A 191 -4.29 5.52 -8.25
CA PHE A 191 -2.93 5.94 -8.52
C PHE A 191 -2.69 5.99 -10.03
N ILE A 192 -1.97 7.00 -10.49
CA ILE A 192 -1.61 7.19 -11.90
C ILE A 192 -0.09 7.14 -11.98
N ASP A 193 0.44 6.21 -12.77
CA ASP A 193 1.88 5.93 -12.88
C ASP A 193 2.55 5.71 -11.51
N GLY A 194 1.77 5.15 -10.57
CA GLY A 194 2.17 4.86 -9.20
C GLY A 194 2.05 6.01 -8.20
N ALA A 195 1.81 7.25 -8.64
CA ALA A 195 1.56 8.39 -7.76
C ALA A 195 0.09 8.46 -7.34
N PHE A 196 -0.19 8.84 -6.08
CA PHE A 196 -1.56 9.00 -5.60
C PHE A 196 -2.27 10.11 -6.39
N SER A 197 -3.45 9.79 -6.93
CA SER A 197 -4.26 10.76 -7.67
C SER A 197 -5.44 11.23 -6.82
N GLN A 198 -6.28 10.30 -6.36
CA GLN A 198 -7.46 10.63 -5.56
C GLN A 198 -8.07 9.39 -4.89
N ASP A 199 -8.91 9.64 -3.90
CA ASP A 199 -9.88 8.66 -3.45
C ASP A 199 -11.08 8.65 -4.43
N LEU A 200 -11.59 7.46 -4.74
CA LEU A 200 -12.75 7.27 -5.62
C LEU A 200 -14.00 7.04 -4.78
N THR A 201 -15.07 7.77 -5.11
CA THR A 201 -16.41 7.47 -4.63
C THR A 201 -16.98 6.30 -5.43
N SER A 202 -17.43 5.25 -4.73
CA SER A 202 -17.97 4.05 -5.37
C SER A 202 -19.06 4.39 -6.39
N GLY A 203 -18.94 3.84 -7.59
CA GLY A 203 -19.90 4.05 -8.68
C GLY A 203 -19.85 5.42 -9.34
N SER A 204 -18.95 6.31 -8.92
CA SER A 204 -18.76 7.65 -9.50
C SER A 204 -17.50 7.70 -10.37
N ALA A 205 -17.50 8.61 -11.36
CA ALA A 205 -16.33 8.86 -12.18
C ALA A 205 -15.24 9.60 -11.39
N SER A 206 -13.98 9.26 -11.67
CA SER A 206 -12.80 10.00 -11.22
C SER A 206 -12.76 11.41 -11.84
N ALA A 207 -11.81 12.23 -11.39
CA ALA A 207 -11.39 13.39 -12.18
C ALA A 207 -10.84 12.94 -13.55
N ALA A 208 -10.86 13.84 -14.53
CA ALA A 208 -10.35 13.57 -15.87
C ALA A 208 -8.84 13.29 -15.82
N ILE A 209 -8.43 12.20 -16.45
CA ILE A 209 -7.04 11.77 -16.56
C ILE A 209 -6.54 12.13 -17.96
N PRO A 210 -5.66 13.15 -18.10
CA PRO A 210 -5.15 13.56 -19.40
C PRO A 210 -4.31 12.46 -20.04
N LEU A 211 -4.46 12.28 -21.35
CA LEU A 211 -3.70 11.31 -22.14
C LEU A 211 -2.82 12.03 -23.16
N THR A 212 -1.63 11.47 -23.38
CA THR A 212 -0.72 11.89 -24.46
C THR A 212 -0.67 10.79 -25.52
N LEU A 213 -0.67 11.18 -26.79
CA LEU A 213 -0.65 10.23 -27.90
C LEU A 213 0.57 9.32 -27.81
N ASN A 214 0.36 8.00 -27.98
CA ASN A 214 1.40 6.97 -27.93
C ASN A 214 2.18 6.88 -26.60
N ILE A 215 1.68 7.49 -25.52
CA ILE A 215 2.22 7.34 -24.17
C ILE A 215 1.20 6.58 -23.32
N GLY A 216 1.59 5.41 -22.84
CA GLY A 216 0.77 4.62 -21.94
C GLY A 216 0.70 5.23 -20.54
N LYS A 217 -0.48 5.17 -19.92
CA LYS A 217 -0.70 5.48 -18.50
C LYS A 217 -1.04 4.21 -17.75
N LYS A 218 -0.38 3.97 -16.62
CA LYS A 218 -0.71 2.86 -15.73
C LYS A 218 -1.61 3.37 -14.61
N LEU A 219 -2.86 2.93 -14.61
CA LEU A 219 -3.80 3.22 -13.54
C LEU A 219 -3.79 2.04 -12.56
N THR A 220 -3.52 2.32 -11.28
CA THR A 220 -3.61 1.33 -10.22
C THR A 220 -4.76 1.71 -9.30
N ILE A 221 -5.77 0.85 -9.21
CA ILE A 221 -6.90 1.00 -8.31
C ILE A 221 -6.71 0.04 -7.14
N MET A 222 -6.68 0.58 -5.92
CA MET A 222 -6.59 -0.20 -4.69
C MET A 222 -7.91 -0.14 -3.96
N ALA A 223 -8.56 -1.30 -3.80
CA ALA A 223 -9.79 -1.44 -3.04
C ALA A 223 -9.47 -2.13 -1.70
N ASN A 224 -9.82 -1.47 -0.59
CA ASN A 224 -9.53 -1.96 0.74
C ASN A 224 -10.77 -1.94 1.66
N GLU A 225 -11.07 -3.06 2.30
CA GLU A 225 -12.01 -3.13 3.43
C GLU A 225 -11.21 -3.11 4.73
N ASP A 226 -11.74 -2.48 5.78
CA ASP A 226 -11.04 -2.46 7.06
C ASP A 226 -10.84 -3.88 7.61
N GLY A 227 -9.64 -4.15 8.13
CA GLY A 227 -9.24 -5.47 8.64
C GLY A 227 -9.04 -6.55 7.57
N LYS A 228 -9.03 -6.20 6.27
CA LYS A 228 -8.80 -7.13 5.16
C LYS A 228 -7.56 -6.77 4.35
N THR A 229 -7.09 -7.70 3.53
CA THR A 229 -5.99 -7.46 2.60
C THR A 229 -6.51 -6.77 1.35
N GLN A 230 -5.80 -5.74 0.90
CA GLN A 230 -6.20 -4.93 -0.25
C GLN A 230 -6.24 -5.75 -1.55
N LYS A 231 -7.17 -5.40 -2.44
CA LYS A 231 -7.22 -5.93 -3.81
C LYS A 231 -6.81 -4.85 -4.78
N VAL A 232 -5.81 -5.17 -5.61
CA VAL A 232 -5.19 -4.23 -6.55
C VAL A 232 -5.63 -4.58 -7.96
N TYR A 233 -6.04 -3.57 -8.72
CA TYR A 233 -6.42 -3.66 -10.12
C TYR A 233 -5.50 -2.74 -10.93
N GLU A 234 -4.96 -3.24 -12.02
CA GLU A 234 -4.12 -2.49 -12.94
C GLU A 234 -4.82 -2.32 -14.28
N VAL A 235 -4.86 -1.09 -14.78
CA VAL A 235 -5.37 -0.77 -16.11
C VAL A 235 -4.31 -0.01 -16.87
N VAL A 236 -3.88 -0.54 -18.01
CA VAL A 236 -3.00 0.18 -18.93
C VAL A 236 -3.85 0.91 -19.96
N VAL A 237 -3.77 2.23 -19.99
CA VAL A 237 -4.50 3.08 -20.93
C VAL A 237 -3.54 3.60 -22.00
N ILE A 238 -3.89 3.46 -23.27
CA ILE A 238 -3.08 4.00 -24.38
C ILE A 238 -4.00 4.77 -25.33
N LYS A 239 -3.63 6.03 -25.60
CA LYS A 239 -4.24 6.83 -26.66
C LYS A 239 -3.59 6.49 -28.00
N THR A 240 -4.40 6.12 -28.99
CA THR A 240 -3.94 5.60 -30.29
C THR A 240 -4.23 6.52 -31.47
N ALA A 241 -5.03 7.58 -31.29
CA ALA A 241 -5.23 8.66 -32.26
C ALA A 241 -5.66 9.93 -31.55
#